data_AF-X1FU93-F1
#
_entry.id   AF-X1FU93-F1
#
_cell.length_a   1.000
_cell.length_b   1.000
_cell.length_c   1.000
_cell.angle_alpha   90.00
_cell.angle_beta   90.00
_cell.angle_gamma   90.00
#
_symmetry.space_group_name_H-M   'P 1'
#
loop_
_entity.id
_entity.type
_entity.pdbx_description
1 polymer ?
#
loop_
_entity_poly.entity_id
_entity_poly.type
_entity_poly.pdbx_seq_one_letter_code
_entity_poly.pdbx_strand_id
1 'polypeptide(L)'
;MTKSIEIIPEVVFAKDKIEFKPIEINAYNKSIEEEKKLFLKDDFKAIYHDMCVLREFETILDKIKKEGAYKGIKYNHKGPAHLSIGQESAAVGQAFTLDVTDHIYGSHRSHSEVLAKGLSAIRKLNDKKLLDIMENYMDGCILEVVRKSHNGSYKELAKKFLIYGTYAENFARKTGF
;
A
#
# COMPACT_ATOMS: atom_id res chain seq x y z
N MET A 1 -9.88 2.76 24.30
CA MET A 1 -10.98 1.78 24.27
C MET A 1 -11.86 1.97 25.49
N THR A 2 -13.16 2.14 25.29
CA THR A 2 -14.15 2.32 26.37
C THR A 2 -14.16 1.05 27.24
N LYS A 3 -14.06 1.20 28.56
CA LYS A 3 -13.92 0.06 29.50
C LYS A 3 -15.20 -0.76 29.69
N SER A 4 -16.35 -0.21 29.31
CA SER A 4 -17.62 -0.90 29.23
C SER A 4 -18.50 -0.26 28.16
N ILE A 5 -19.32 -1.06 27.51
CA ILE A 5 -20.44 -0.61 26.68
C ILE A 5 -21.68 -1.18 27.35
N GLU A 6 -22.46 -0.32 28.00
CA GLU A 6 -23.68 -0.72 28.69
C GLU A 6 -24.81 -0.84 27.66
N ILE A 7 -25.44 -2.01 27.59
CA ILE A 7 -26.57 -2.29 26.71
C ILE A 7 -27.80 -2.38 27.61
N ILE A 8 -28.61 -1.33 27.63
CA ILE A 8 -29.83 -1.23 28.44
C ILE A 8 -31.01 -1.63 27.56
N PRO A 9 -31.60 -2.83 27.74
CA PRO A 9 -32.63 -3.37 26.84
C PRO A 9 -33.81 -2.44 26.61
N GLU A 10 -34.21 -1.69 27.64
CA GLU A 10 -35.30 -0.71 27.58
C GLU A 10 -35.02 0.44 26.60
N VAL A 11 -33.74 0.79 26.41
CA VAL A 11 -33.27 1.82 25.49
C VAL A 11 -33.01 1.25 24.11
N VAL A 12 -32.29 0.12 24.02
CA VAL A 12 -31.87 -0.44 22.72
C VAL A 12 -33.03 -1.10 21.97
N PHE A 13 -34.06 -1.56 22.68
CA PHE A 13 -35.30 -2.11 22.11
C PHE A 13 -36.49 -1.15 22.22
N ALA A 14 -36.25 0.13 22.51
CA ALA A 14 -37.31 1.14 22.49
C ALA A 14 -37.96 1.17 21.10
N LYS A 15 -39.29 1.33 21.07
CA LYS A 15 -40.02 1.51 19.81
C LYS A 15 -39.65 2.85 19.21
N ASP A 16 -39.07 2.83 18.02
CA ASP A 16 -38.75 4.03 17.25
C ASP A 16 -38.80 3.70 15.75
N LYS A 17 -38.63 4.72 14.89
CA LYS A 17 -38.49 4.61 13.45
C LYS A 17 -37.14 5.16 12.99
N ILE A 18 -36.46 4.44 12.12
CA ILE A 18 -35.26 4.95 11.45
C ILE A 18 -35.71 5.75 10.22
N GLU A 19 -35.50 7.06 10.21
CA GLU A 19 -35.65 7.89 9.02
C GLU A 19 -34.35 7.87 8.21
N PHE A 20 -34.41 7.37 6.98
CA PHE A 20 -33.22 7.18 6.15
C PHE A 20 -33.19 8.19 5.02
N LYS A 21 -32.06 8.90 4.88
CA LYS A 21 -31.77 9.67 3.67
C LYS A 21 -31.33 8.68 2.58
N PRO A 22 -31.86 8.78 1.35
CA PRO A 22 -31.38 7.95 0.24
C PRO A 22 -29.85 8.03 0.10
N ILE A 23 -29.20 6.87 0.02
CA ILE A 23 -27.77 6.81 -0.30
C ILE A 23 -27.65 6.81 -1.82
N GLU A 24 -26.94 7.80 -2.35
CA GLU A 24 -26.66 7.86 -3.77
C GLU A 24 -25.69 6.74 -4.16
N ILE A 25 -26.01 6.00 -5.23
CA ILE A 25 -25.22 4.87 -5.73
C ILE A 25 -24.50 5.31 -7.00
N ASN A 26 -23.20 5.04 -7.08
CA ASN A 26 -22.35 5.42 -8.22
C ASN A 26 -22.44 6.92 -8.59
N ALA A 27 -22.60 7.79 -7.59
CA ALA A 27 -22.81 9.22 -7.78
C ALA A 27 -21.56 10.01 -8.22
N TYR A 28 -20.39 9.39 -8.17
CA TYR A 28 -19.16 10.02 -8.61
C TYR A 28 -19.18 10.21 -10.13
N ASN A 29 -19.27 11.47 -10.56
CA ASN A 29 -19.34 11.87 -11.97
C ASN A 29 -18.50 13.12 -12.26
N LYS A 30 -17.41 13.33 -11.52
CA LYS A 30 -16.49 14.44 -11.79
C LYS A 30 -15.76 14.18 -13.12
N SER A 31 -15.74 15.18 -13.98
CA SER A 31 -14.93 15.19 -15.19
C SER A 31 -13.45 15.36 -14.86
N ILE A 32 -12.56 14.99 -15.79
CA ILE A 32 -11.11 15.18 -15.65
C ILE A 32 -10.77 16.66 -15.41
N GLU A 33 -11.50 17.60 -16.02
CA GLU A 33 -11.28 19.04 -15.81
C GLU A 33 -11.68 19.51 -14.42
N GLU A 34 -12.63 18.85 -13.77
CA GLU A 34 -12.96 19.12 -12.37
C GLU A 34 -11.93 18.52 -11.42
N GLU A 35 -11.43 17.32 -11.71
CA GLU A 35 -10.39 16.67 -10.91
C GLU A 35 -9.06 17.42 -10.95
N LYS A 36 -8.70 18.02 -12.09
CA LYS A 36 -7.52 18.90 -12.21
C LYS A 36 -7.56 20.14 -11.31
N LYS A 37 -8.72 20.50 -10.74
CA LYS A 37 -8.85 21.56 -9.76
C LYS A 37 -8.53 21.10 -8.33
N LEU A 38 -8.56 19.78 -8.09
CA LEU A 38 -8.32 19.15 -6.79
C LEU A 38 -6.91 18.57 -6.68
N PHE A 39 -6.36 18.09 -7.79
CA PHE A 39 -5.07 17.40 -7.83
C PHE A 39 -4.09 18.06 -8.80
N LEU A 40 -2.81 18.02 -8.46
CA LEU A 40 -1.73 18.49 -9.31
C LEU A 40 -1.45 17.47 -10.42
N LYS A 41 -0.86 17.93 -11.53
CA LYS A 41 -0.43 17.05 -12.63
C LYS A 41 0.47 15.90 -12.15
N ASP A 42 1.36 16.18 -11.19
CA ASP A 42 2.28 15.17 -10.66
C ASP A 42 1.60 14.18 -9.71
N ASP A 43 0.46 14.54 -9.11
CA ASP A 43 -0.37 13.62 -8.33
C ASP A 43 -0.94 12.53 -9.23
N PHE A 44 -1.51 12.90 -10.39
CA PHE A 44 -2.02 11.94 -11.37
C PHE A 44 -0.93 10.98 -11.86
N LYS A 45 0.28 11.50 -12.13
CA LYS A 45 1.42 10.66 -12.50
C LYS A 45 1.83 9.72 -11.38
N ALA A 46 1.83 10.21 -10.13
CA ALA A 46 2.18 9.41 -8.96
C ALA A 46 1.16 8.29 -8.73
N ILE A 47 -0.13 8.60 -8.81
CA ILE A 47 -1.22 7.61 -8.69
C ILE A 47 -1.06 6.52 -9.76
N TYR A 48 -0.89 6.91 -11.02
CA TYR A 48 -0.70 5.95 -12.11
C TYR A 48 0.57 5.11 -11.93
N HIS A 49 1.69 5.75 -11.60
CA HIS A 49 2.95 5.07 -11.33
C HIS A 49 2.80 4.02 -10.22
N ASP A 50 2.17 4.39 -9.11
CA ASP A 50 1.98 3.48 -7.99
C ASP A 50 1.12 2.28 -8.40
N MET A 51 0.02 2.49 -9.12
CA MET A 51 -0.81 1.39 -9.65
C MET A 51 0.01 0.45 -10.55
N CYS A 52 0.90 0.98 -11.40
CA CYS A 52 1.80 0.16 -12.20
C CYS A 52 2.80 -0.64 -11.36
N VAL A 53 3.35 -0.05 -10.30
CA VAL A 53 4.23 -0.75 -9.36
C VAL A 53 3.51 -1.90 -8.69
N LEU A 54 2.28 -1.68 -8.19
CA LEU A 54 1.47 -2.73 -7.56
C LEU A 54 1.16 -3.86 -8.54
N ARG A 55 0.74 -3.50 -9.76
CA ARG A 55 0.46 -4.47 -10.84
C ARG A 55 1.67 -5.33 -11.16
N GLU A 56 2.83 -4.73 -11.38
CA GLU A 56 4.05 -5.48 -11.71
C GLU A 56 4.49 -6.33 -10.53
N PHE A 57 4.36 -5.82 -9.30
CA PHE A 57 4.69 -6.57 -8.09
C PHE A 57 3.91 -7.88 -7.99
N GLU A 58 2.58 -7.79 -8.11
CA GLU A 58 1.70 -8.95 -8.03
C GLU A 58 1.87 -9.88 -9.25
N THR A 59 2.14 -9.33 -10.44
CA THR A 59 2.40 -10.12 -11.65
C THR A 59 3.65 -10.97 -11.53
N ILE A 60 4.69 -10.46 -10.87
CA ILE A 60 5.92 -11.23 -10.60
C ILE A 60 5.61 -12.40 -9.67
N LEU A 61 4.86 -12.16 -8.58
CA LEU A 61 4.45 -13.23 -7.67
C LEU A 61 3.57 -14.27 -8.37
N ASP A 62 2.64 -13.85 -9.23
CA ASP A 62 1.79 -14.75 -10.02
C ASP A 62 2.62 -15.68 -10.91
N LYS A 63 3.56 -15.11 -11.67
CA LYS A 63 4.45 -15.86 -12.57
C LYS A 63 5.32 -16.84 -11.80
N ILE A 64 5.93 -16.40 -10.70
CA ILE A 64 6.73 -17.30 -9.84
C ILE A 64 5.86 -18.43 -9.30
N LYS A 65 4.62 -18.15 -8.86
CA LYS A 65 3.73 -19.16 -8.30
C LYS A 65 3.28 -20.19 -9.33
N LYS A 66 2.99 -19.77 -10.56
CA LYS A 66 2.48 -20.63 -11.63
C LYS A 66 3.58 -21.35 -12.39
N GLU A 67 4.68 -20.66 -12.67
CA GLU A 67 5.74 -21.12 -13.59
C GLU A 67 7.01 -21.56 -12.84
N GLY A 68 7.14 -21.23 -11.54
CA GLY A 68 8.32 -21.54 -10.73
C GLY A 68 9.54 -20.68 -11.09
N ALA A 69 9.38 -19.66 -11.92
CA ALA A 69 10.44 -18.75 -12.32
C ALA A 69 9.90 -17.39 -12.78
N TYR A 70 10.76 -16.37 -12.74
CA TYR A 70 10.54 -15.09 -13.41
C TYR A 70 11.86 -14.56 -13.95
N LYS A 71 11.91 -14.16 -15.24
CA LYS A 71 13.12 -13.67 -15.93
C LYS A 71 14.35 -14.57 -15.70
N GLY A 72 14.16 -15.89 -15.74
CA GLY A 72 15.23 -16.89 -15.55
C GLY A 72 15.61 -17.16 -14.09
N ILE A 73 15.10 -16.40 -13.13
CA ILE A 73 15.29 -16.65 -11.70
C ILE A 73 14.28 -17.71 -11.25
N LYS A 74 14.77 -18.89 -10.86
CA LYS A 74 13.92 -19.98 -10.36
C LYS A 74 13.64 -19.81 -8.86
N TYR A 75 12.38 -19.98 -8.47
CA TYR A 75 11.97 -20.02 -7.07
C TYR A 75 10.66 -20.81 -6.93
N ASN A 76 10.66 -21.81 -6.07
CA ASN A 76 9.46 -22.62 -5.81
C ASN A 76 8.73 -22.08 -4.58
N HIS A 77 7.72 -21.22 -4.79
CA HIS A 77 6.93 -20.66 -3.70
C HIS A 77 5.80 -21.62 -3.27
N LYS A 78 6.01 -22.31 -2.14
CA LYS A 78 5.03 -23.28 -1.60
C LYS A 78 3.87 -22.63 -0.82
N GLY A 79 4.03 -21.40 -0.34
CA GLY A 79 2.98 -20.68 0.40
C GLY A 79 1.78 -20.27 -0.45
N PRO A 80 0.62 -19.99 0.16
CA PRO A 80 -0.51 -19.36 -0.54
C PRO A 80 -0.13 -17.93 -0.93
N ALA A 81 -0.57 -17.49 -2.12
CA ALA A 81 -0.38 -16.11 -2.58
C ALA A 81 -1.74 -15.50 -2.93
N HIS A 82 -2.16 -14.50 -2.16
CA HIS A 82 -3.41 -13.79 -2.39
C HIS A 82 -3.13 -12.49 -3.14
N LEU A 83 -3.18 -12.58 -4.47
CA LEU A 83 -2.82 -11.47 -5.35
C LEU A 83 -3.95 -10.44 -5.46
N SER A 84 -3.64 -9.16 -5.38
CA SER A 84 -4.62 -8.07 -5.49
C SER A 84 -4.70 -7.44 -6.90
N ILE A 85 -4.34 -8.20 -7.94
CA ILE A 85 -4.41 -7.74 -9.34
C ILE A 85 -5.84 -7.29 -9.67
N GLY A 86 -5.98 -6.06 -10.16
CA GLY A 86 -7.27 -5.42 -10.45
C GLY A 86 -7.85 -4.60 -9.31
N GLN A 87 -7.21 -4.57 -8.14
CA GLN A 87 -7.60 -3.78 -6.97
C GLN A 87 -6.63 -2.62 -6.69
N GLU A 88 -5.75 -2.29 -7.65
CA GLU A 88 -4.69 -1.30 -7.43
C GLU A 88 -5.24 0.10 -7.17
N SER A 89 -6.34 0.48 -7.82
CA SER A 89 -6.97 1.79 -7.63
C SER A 89 -7.57 1.94 -6.23
N ALA A 90 -8.07 0.86 -5.63
CA ALA A 90 -8.58 0.89 -4.26
C ALA A 90 -7.45 1.15 -3.26
N ALA A 91 -6.35 0.38 -3.36
CA ALA A 91 -5.19 0.52 -2.49
C ALA A 91 -4.50 1.88 -2.66
N VAL A 92 -4.24 2.31 -3.90
CA VAL A 92 -3.58 3.60 -4.18
C VAL A 92 -4.49 4.76 -3.80
N GLY A 93 -5.77 4.72 -4.19
CA GLY A 93 -6.73 5.79 -3.89
C GLY A 93 -6.90 6.01 -2.39
N GLN A 94 -7.01 4.92 -1.62
CA GLN A 94 -7.00 5.00 -0.15
C GLN A 94 -5.69 5.57 0.37
N ALA A 95 -4.54 5.00 0.00
CA ALA A 95 -3.26 5.41 0.56
C ALA A 95 -2.87 6.85 0.20
N PHE A 96 -3.34 7.36 -0.95
CA PHE A 96 -3.03 8.72 -1.41
C PHE A 96 -3.59 9.79 -0.48
N THR A 97 -4.77 9.57 0.11
CA THR A 97 -5.43 10.53 1.01
C THR A 97 -4.95 10.42 2.46
N LEU A 98 -4.39 9.27 2.86
CA LEU A 98 -3.90 9.03 4.22
C LEU A 98 -2.55 9.68 4.50
N ASP A 99 -2.34 10.21 5.69
CA ASP A 99 -1.07 10.74 6.19
C ASP A 99 -0.12 9.66 6.69
N VAL A 100 1.17 9.99 6.83
CA VAL A 100 2.21 9.03 7.19
C VAL A 100 1.90 8.30 8.50
N THR A 101 1.23 8.97 9.44
CA THR A 101 0.88 8.45 10.77
C THR A 101 -0.44 7.66 10.81
N ASP A 102 -1.22 7.65 9.72
CA ASP A 102 -2.47 6.92 9.69
C ASP A 102 -2.25 5.42 9.56
N HIS A 103 -2.92 4.66 10.41
CA HIS A 103 -2.85 3.20 10.40
C HIS A 103 -3.80 2.61 9.36
N ILE A 104 -3.34 1.54 8.71
CA ILE A 104 -4.15 0.67 7.88
C ILE A 104 -4.12 -0.74 8.48
N TYR A 105 -5.26 -1.41 8.48
CA TYR A 105 -5.38 -2.79 8.94
C TYR A 105 -5.84 -3.62 7.76
N GLY A 106 -4.88 -4.32 7.16
CA GLY A 106 -5.11 -5.15 6.00
C GLY A 106 -5.70 -6.53 6.33
N SER A 107 -6.13 -7.22 5.29
CA SER A 107 -6.54 -8.62 5.33
C SER A 107 -5.38 -9.55 4.94
N HIS A 108 -5.70 -10.78 4.51
CA HIS A 108 -4.71 -11.70 3.92
C HIS A 108 -4.33 -11.34 2.47
N ARG A 109 -4.92 -10.28 1.89
CA ARG A 109 -4.69 -9.80 0.51
C ARG A 109 -4.20 -8.34 0.51
N SER A 110 -3.08 -8.10 1.19
CA SER A 110 -2.66 -6.73 1.54
C SER A 110 -1.33 -6.28 0.97
N HIS A 111 -0.74 -7.00 0.01
CA HIS A 111 0.51 -6.56 -0.63
C HIS A 111 0.37 -5.15 -1.20
N SER A 112 -0.70 -4.91 -1.96
CA SER A 112 -1.00 -3.61 -2.55
C SER A 112 -1.22 -2.51 -1.51
N GLU A 113 -1.88 -2.81 -0.38
CA GLU A 113 -2.14 -1.83 0.67
C GLU A 113 -0.84 -1.39 1.35
N VAL A 114 0.05 -2.33 1.69
CA VAL A 114 1.37 -2.05 2.27
C VAL A 114 2.22 -1.22 1.31
N LEU A 115 2.31 -1.65 0.05
CA LEU A 115 3.10 -0.95 -0.96
C LEU A 115 2.54 0.45 -1.25
N ALA A 116 1.22 0.60 -1.44
CA ALA A 116 0.59 1.89 -1.69
C ALA A 116 0.82 2.86 -0.52
N LYS A 117 0.68 2.37 0.73
CA LYS A 117 0.94 3.16 1.93
C LYS A 117 2.39 3.61 2.01
N GLY A 118 3.34 2.71 1.76
CA GLY A 118 4.76 3.03 1.74
C GLY A 118 5.12 4.04 0.64
N LEU A 119 4.59 3.88 -0.57
CA LEU A 119 4.83 4.81 -1.69
C LEU A 119 4.26 6.21 -1.41
N SER A 120 3.06 6.28 -0.82
CA SER A 120 2.46 7.53 -0.34
C SER A 120 3.31 8.20 0.73
N ALA A 121 3.77 7.43 1.73
CA ALA A 121 4.65 7.94 2.77
C ALA A 121 5.97 8.47 2.21
N ILE A 122 6.58 7.78 1.25
CA ILE A 122 7.83 8.22 0.58
C ILE A 122 7.65 9.57 -0.12
N ARG A 123 6.47 9.83 -0.70
CA ARG A 123 6.19 11.14 -1.30
C ARG A 123 6.09 12.25 -0.25
N LYS A 124 5.46 11.97 0.90
CA LYS A 124 5.18 12.95 1.95
C LYS A 124 6.39 13.25 2.85
N LEU A 125 7.28 12.29 3.05
CA LEU A 125 8.47 12.44 3.89
C LEU A 125 9.59 13.21 3.17
N ASN A 126 10.40 13.91 3.97
CA ASN A 126 11.65 14.53 3.51
C ASN A 126 12.81 13.53 3.54
N ASP A 127 13.87 13.86 2.81
CA ASP A 127 15.03 12.99 2.63
C ASP A 127 15.71 12.58 3.93
N LYS A 128 15.85 13.52 4.88
CA LYS A 128 16.43 13.23 6.20
C LYS A 128 15.63 12.15 6.93
N LYS A 129 14.30 12.23 6.91
CA LYS A 129 13.43 11.24 7.55
C LYS A 129 13.41 9.91 6.82
N LEU A 130 13.51 9.92 5.49
CA LEU A 130 13.62 8.69 4.71
C LEU A 130 14.92 7.93 5.05
N LEU A 131 16.05 8.64 5.10
CA LEU A 131 17.33 8.05 5.48
C LEU A 131 17.31 7.50 6.90
N ASP A 132 16.84 8.29 7.86
CA ASP A 132 16.69 7.90 9.27
C ASP A 132 15.90 6.59 9.42
N ILE A 133 14.78 6.46 8.70
CA ILE A 133 14.00 5.20 8.70
C ILE A 133 14.79 4.05 8.09
N MET A 134 15.39 4.25 6.90
CA MET A 134 16.09 3.18 6.18
C MET A 134 17.36 2.70 6.90
N GLU A 135 18.07 3.59 7.60
CA GLU A 135 19.29 3.26 8.35
C GLU A 135 18.99 2.53 9.65
N ASN A 136 17.93 2.92 10.36
CA ASN A 136 17.60 2.35 11.66
C ASN A 136 16.70 1.11 11.58
N TYR A 137 15.95 0.93 10.48
CA TYR A 137 15.10 -0.23 10.32
C TYR A 137 15.94 -1.50 10.08
N MET A 138 15.84 -2.48 11.00
CA MET A 138 16.63 -3.72 11.00
C MET A 138 18.12 -3.49 10.75
N ASP A 139 18.69 -2.52 11.47
CA ASP A 139 20.10 -2.12 11.39
C ASP A 139 20.57 -1.81 9.95
N GLY A 140 19.67 -1.32 9.10
CA GLY A 140 19.95 -0.91 7.74
C GLY A 140 20.20 -2.07 6.77
N CYS A 141 19.89 -3.32 7.14
CA CYS A 141 20.23 -4.49 6.32
C CYS A 141 19.64 -4.45 4.90
N ILE A 142 18.44 -3.91 4.73
CA ILE A 142 17.82 -3.71 3.40
C ILE A 142 18.57 -2.59 2.65
N LEU A 143 18.85 -1.47 3.32
CA LEU A 143 19.54 -0.32 2.76
C LEU A 143 20.92 -0.71 2.21
N GLU A 144 21.66 -1.54 2.94
CA GLU A 144 22.96 -2.05 2.50
C GLU A 144 22.91 -2.80 1.16
N VAL A 145 21.80 -3.50 0.88
CA VAL A 145 21.60 -4.20 -0.40
C VAL A 145 21.27 -3.20 -1.50
N VAL A 146 20.24 -2.38 -1.29
CA VAL A 146 19.70 -1.53 -2.36
C VAL A 146 20.60 -0.33 -2.70
N ARG A 147 21.48 0.10 -1.78
CA ARG A 147 22.41 1.21 -2.01
C ARG A 147 23.56 0.89 -2.97
N LYS A 148 23.98 -0.39 -3.07
CA LYS A 148 25.18 -0.82 -3.85
C LYS A 148 25.12 -0.42 -5.32
N SER A 149 23.93 -0.30 -5.88
CA SER A 149 23.71 0.04 -7.30
C SER A 149 22.76 1.23 -7.45
N HIS A 150 22.82 2.19 -6.52
CA HIS A 150 21.94 3.36 -6.51
C HIS A 150 22.73 4.66 -6.70
N ASN A 151 22.38 5.41 -7.76
CA ASN A 151 22.97 6.71 -8.09
C ASN A 151 21.91 7.84 -8.17
N GLY A 152 20.69 7.60 -7.66
CA GLY A 152 19.55 8.51 -7.80
C GLY A 152 19.25 9.30 -6.54
N SER A 153 18.00 9.77 -6.45
CA SER A 153 17.49 10.51 -5.29
C SER A 153 17.16 9.59 -4.11
N TYR A 154 17.11 10.16 -2.90
CA TYR A 154 16.71 9.42 -1.70
C TYR A 154 15.29 8.85 -1.78
N LYS A 155 14.37 9.52 -2.50
CA LYS A 155 13.03 8.98 -2.76
C LYS A 155 13.08 7.74 -3.65
N GLU A 156 13.92 7.70 -4.68
CA GLU A 156 14.12 6.52 -5.50
C GLU A 156 14.80 5.39 -4.71
N LEU A 157 15.74 5.72 -3.82
CA LEU A 157 16.34 4.75 -2.91
C LEU A 157 15.31 4.14 -1.97
N ALA A 158 14.44 4.96 -1.38
CA ALA A 158 13.36 4.53 -0.50
C ALA A 158 12.33 3.65 -1.23
N LYS A 159 12.01 3.94 -2.49
CA LYS A 159 11.17 3.06 -3.32
C LYS A 159 11.82 1.68 -3.52
N LYS A 160 13.13 1.64 -3.82
CA LYS A 160 13.87 0.37 -3.93
C LYS A 160 13.88 -0.39 -2.60
N PHE A 161 14.12 0.32 -1.49
CA PHE A 161 14.07 -0.23 -0.13
C PHE A 161 12.72 -0.89 0.15
N LEU A 162 11.62 -0.16 -0.09
CA LEU A 162 10.25 -0.66 0.11
C LEU A 162 9.96 -1.91 -0.74
N ILE A 163 10.21 -1.84 -2.04
CA ILE A 163 9.88 -2.93 -2.97
C ILE A 163 10.75 -4.16 -2.67
N TYR A 164 12.05 -3.97 -2.46
CA TYR A 164 12.97 -5.06 -2.14
C TYR A 164 12.62 -5.72 -0.80
N GLY A 165 12.40 -4.93 0.25
CA GLY A 165 12.00 -5.44 1.58
C GLY A 165 10.71 -6.24 1.50
N THR A 166 9.70 -5.72 0.78
CA THR A 166 8.42 -6.42 0.61
C THR A 166 8.59 -7.76 -0.12
N TYR A 167 9.41 -7.82 -1.17
CA TYR A 167 9.72 -9.10 -1.82
C TYR A 167 10.49 -10.06 -0.92
N ALA A 168 11.50 -9.54 -0.22
CA ALA A 168 12.29 -10.33 0.70
C ALA A 168 11.40 -10.96 1.77
N GLU A 169 10.42 -10.22 2.29
CA GLU A 169 9.41 -10.72 3.24
C GLU A 169 8.55 -11.83 2.63
N ASN A 170 7.98 -11.59 1.45
CA ASN A 170 7.18 -12.59 0.73
C ASN A 170 7.96 -13.87 0.40
N PHE A 171 9.28 -13.78 0.28
CA PHE A 171 10.16 -14.92 0.03
C PHE A 171 10.88 -15.45 1.27
N ALA A 172 10.48 -15.01 2.47
CA ALA A 172 11.03 -15.40 3.76
C ALA A 172 12.57 -15.26 3.82
N ARG A 173 13.07 -14.11 3.37
CA ARG A 173 14.50 -13.76 3.39
C ARG A 173 14.79 -12.91 4.62
N LYS A 174 16.05 -12.96 5.09
CA LYS A 174 16.53 -12.20 6.26
C LYS A 174 16.25 -10.69 6.16
N THR A 175 16.23 -10.15 4.94
CA THR A 175 16.00 -8.73 4.67
C THR A 175 14.52 -8.41 4.39
N GLY A 176 13.60 -9.20 4.94
CA GLY A 176 12.15 -8.96 4.93
C GLY A 176 11.71 -7.91 5.95
N PHE A 177 10.40 -7.66 6.05
CA PHE A 177 9.79 -6.63 6.91
C PHE A 177 9.14 -7.23 8.16
#